data_AF-A0A3D1ZYX2-F1
#
_entry.id   AF-A0A3D1ZYX2-F1
#
_cell.length_a   1.000
_cell.length_b   1.000
_cell.length_c   1.000
_cell.angle_alpha   90.00
_cell.angle_beta   90.00
_cell.angle_gamma   90.00
#
_symmetry.space_group_name_H-M   'P 1'
#
loop_
_entity.id
_entity.type
_entity.pdbx_description
1 polymer ?
#
loop_
_entity_poly.entity_id
_entity_poly.type
_entity_poly.pdbx_seq_one_letter_code
_entity_poly.pdbx_strand_id
1 'polypeptide(L)' 'TFMESSWYYARFTSHGQNESMLSADSANYWAPVDYYVGGIEHAILHLLYSRFFHKLMRDLGLVNSDEPFKNLLC' A
#
# COMPACT_ATOMS: atom_id res chain seq x y z
N THR A 1 9.81 -10.79 -5.33
CA THR A 1 8.45 -10.71 -5.89
C THR A 1 7.43 -10.20 -4.88
N PHE A 2 7.29 -10.84 -3.70
CA PHE A 2 6.36 -10.34 -2.66
C PHE A 2 6.82 -9.04 -2.00
N MET A 3 8.13 -8.81 -1.91
CA MET A 3 8.66 -7.56 -1.36
C MET A 3 8.18 -6.36 -2.18
N GLU A 4 8.26 -6.46 -3.51
CA GLU A 4 7.85 -5.41 -4.44
C GLU A 4 6.32 -5.27 -4.51
N SER A 5 5.58 -6.38 -4.50
CA SER A 5 4.11 -6.36 -4.54
C SER A 5 3.47 -5.87 -3.24
N SER A 6 4.21 -5.80 -2.14
CA SER A 6 3.64 -5.41 -0.84
C SER A 6 3.36 -3.91 -0.70
N TRP A 7 3.95 -3.05 -1.54
CA TRP A 7 3.84 -1.59 -1.40
C TRP A 7 3.69 -0.82 -2.72
N TYR A 8 3.60 -1.52 -3.86
CA TYR A 8 3.46 -0.89 -5.18
C TYR A 8 2.26 0.08 -5.29
N TYR A 9 1.14 -0.23 -4.63
CA TYR A 9 -0.06 0.61 -4.64
C TYR A 9 0.24 2.01 -4.06
N ALA A 10 1.07 2.09 -3.01
CA ALA A 10 1.48 3.36 -2.44
C ALA A 10 2.46 4.08 -3.38
N ARG A 11 3.36 3.34 -4.04
CA ARG A 11 4.33 3.93 -4.97
C ARG A 11 3.68 4.59 -6.18
N PHE A 12 2.54 4.08 -6.67
CA PHE A 12 1.81 4.71 -7.77
C PHE A 12 1.38 6.15 -7.46
N THR A 13 1.14 6.48 -6.20
CA THR A 13 0.77 7.84 -5.77
C THR A 13 1.91 8.85 -5.93
N SER A 14 3.16 8.36 -5.94
CA SER A 14 4.38 9.17 -5.87
C SER A 14 5.21 9.04 -7.15
N HIS A 15 4.54 9.04 -8.30
CA HIS A 15 5.19 8.96 -9.60
C HIS A 15 6.19 10.11 -9.79
N GLY A 16 7.42 9.79 -10.22
CA GLY A 16 8.49 10.77 -10.44
C GLY A 16 9.33 11.13 -9.21
N GLN A 17 9.01 10.59 -8.02
CA GLN A 17 9.80 10.86 -6.81
C GLN A 17 11.06 9.98 -6.75
N ASN A 18 12.25 10.57 -6.87
CA ASN A 18 13.51 9.81 -6.95
C ASN A 18 14.34 9.86 -5.66
N GLU A 19 14.05 10.80 -4.76
CA GLU A 19 14.85 11.01 -3.54
C GLU A 19 14.31 10.25 -2.32
N SER A 20 13.06 9.79 -2.40
CA SER A 20 12.40 9.05 -1.31
C SER A 20 11.56 7.89 -1.83
N MET A 21 11.23 6.98 -0.92
CA MET A 21 10.36 5.84 -1.19
C MET A 21 8.95 6.28 -1.58
N LEU A 22 8.40 7.29 -0.89
CA LEU A 22 7.08 7.87 -1.11
C LEU A 22 7.12 9.38 -0.83
N SER A 23 6.26 10.13 -1.52
CA SER A 23 5.84 11.46 -1.10
C SER A 23 4.71 11.30 -0.10
N ALA A 24 4.93 11.71 1.16
CA ALA A 24 3.92 11.57 2.21
C ALA A 24 2.62 12.30 1.85
N ASP A 25 2.71 13.48 1.24
CA ASP A 25 1.53 14.26 0.81
C ASP A 25 0.72 13.52 -0.26
N SER A 26 1.40 12.97 -1.27
CA SER A 26 0.74 12.25 -2.35
C SER A 26 0.19 10.91 -1.89
N ALA A 27 0.93 10.19 -1.05
CA ALA A 27 0.50 8.92 -0.49
C ALA A 27 -0.71 9.11 0.42
N ASN A 28 -0.72 10.13 1.28
CA ASN A 28 -1.84 10.42 2.19
C ASN A 28 -3.09 10.93 1.46
N TYR A 29 -2.94 11.58 0.30
CA TYR A 29 -4.09 12.00 -0.50
C TYR A 29 -4.84 10.81 -1.11
N TRP A 30 -4.11 9.81 -1.60
CA TRP A 30 -4.69 8.67 -2.31
C TRP A 30 -4.93 7.43 -1.43
N ALA A 31 -4.21 7.29 -0.33
CA ALA A 31 -4.36 6.17 0.59
C ALA A 31 -5.42 6.46 1.67
N PRO A 32 -6.17 5.44 2.13
CA PRO A 32 -6.08 4.04 1.69
C PRO A 32 -6.93 3.77 0.44
N VAL A 33 -6.58 2.72 -0.31
CA VAL A 33 -7.28 2.34 -1.55
C VAL A 33 -8.72 1.95 -1.23
N ASP A 34 -9.69 2.58 -1.92
CA ASP A 34 -11.12 2.35 -1.65
C ASP A 34 -11.58 0.94 -2.05
N TYR A 35 -11.16 0.47 -3.23
CA TYR A 35 -11.50 -0.84 -3.77
C TYR A 35 -10.26 -1.54 -4.31
N TYR A 36 -9.92 -2.67 -3.70
CA TYR A 36 -8.88 -3.56 -4.20
C TYR A 36 -9.52 -4.82 -4.78
N VAL A 37 -9.30 -5.06 -6.08
CA VAL A 37 -9.86 -6.22 -6.81
C VAL A 37 -8.73 -7.23 -7.05
N GLY A 38 -8.92 -8.47 -6.64
CA GLY A 38 -7.95 -9.53 -6.88
C GLY A 38 -8.44 -10.90 -6.43
N GLY A 39 -7.95 -11.96 -7.09
CA GLY A 39 -8.42 -13.32 -6.83
C GLY A 39 -8.13 -13.83 -5.42
N ILE A 40 -8.99 -14.73 -4.93
CA ILE A 40 -8.92 -15.30 -3.57
C ILE A 40 -7.61 -16.06 -3.31
N GLU A 41 -6.91 -16.49 -4.36
CA GLU A 41 -5.59 -17.11 -4.30
C GLU A 41 -4.53 -16.22 -3.62
N HIS A 42 -4.74 -14.90 -3.60
CA HIS A 42 -3.83 -13.94 -2.99
C HIS A 42 -4.14 -13.62 -1.52
N ALA A 43 -5.19 -14.22 -0.95
CA ALA A 43 -5.73 -13.84 0.35
C ALA A 43 -4.76 -14.04 1.52
N ILE A 44 -3.95 -15.11 1.51
CA ILE A 44 -3.10 -15.48 2.65
C ILE A 44 -1.70 -14.85 2.57
N LEU A 45 -1.13 -14.71 1.38
CA LEU A 45 0.24 -14.24 1.21
C LEU A 45 0.28 -12.73 0.92
N HIS A 46 -0.10 -12.33 -0.29
CA HIS A 46 0.05 -10.96 -0.76
C HIS A 46 -0.73 -9.98 0.12
N LEU A 47 -2.00 -10.26 0.44
CA LEU A 47 -2.79 -9.34 1.27
C LEU A 47 -2.23 -9.22 2.69
N LEU A 48 -1.71 -10.30 3.28
CA LEU A 48 -1.09 -10.24 4.60
C LEU A 48 0.19 -9.39 4.56
N TYR A 49 1.04 -9.59 3.55
CA TYR A 49 2.26 -8.80 3.40
C TYR A 49 1.97 -7.33 3.10
N SER A 50 0.96 -7.02 2.28
CA SER A 50 0.55 -5.62 2.02
C SER A 50 0.08 -4.92 3.30
N ARG A 51 -0.65 -5.60 4.18
CA ARG A 51 -1.07 -5.04 5.48
C ARG A 51 0.11 -4.79 6.40
N PHE A 52 1.03 -5.76 6.50
CA PHE A 52 2.25 -5.61 7.28
C PHE A 52 3.08 -4.42 6.79
N PHE A 53 3.33 -4.34 5.48
CA PHE A 53 4.10 -3.25 4.88
C PHE A 53 3.44 -1.89 5.06
N HIS A 54 2.11 -1.82 4.97
CA HIS A 54 1.38 -0.57 5.19
C HIS A 54 1.59 -0.04 6.61
N LYS A 55 1.49 -0.92 7.62
CA LYS A 55 1.73 -0.54 9.02
C LYS A 55 3.19 -0.13 9.26
N LEU A 56 4.14 -0.83 8.64
CA LEU A 56 5.55 -0.41 8.68
C LEU A 56 5.75 0.98 8.09
N MET A 57 5.13 1.28 6.93
CA MET A 57 5.19 2.60 6.31
C MET A 57 4.53 3.68 7.19
N ARG A 58 3.42 3.35 7.86
CA ARG A 58 2.76 4.24 8.82
C ARG A 58 3.66 4.56 10.00
N ASP A 59 4.30 3.54 10.58
CA ASP A 59 5.19 3.70 11.74
C ASP A 59 6.46 4.50 11.38
N LEU A 60 6.86 4.52 10.10
CA LEU A 60 7.92 5.37 9.56
C LEU A 60 7.44 6.77 9.13
N GLY A 61 6.15 7.09 9.30
CA GLY A 61 5.58 8.40 8.94
C GLY A 61 5.38 8.64 7.44
N LEU A 62 5.38 7.58 6.61
CA LEU A 62 5.20 7.69 5.16
C LEU A 62 3.72 7.70 4.74
N VAL A 63 2.83 7.17 5.58
CA VAL A 63 1.37 7.15 5.39
C VAL A 63 0.65 7.37 6.72
N ASN A 64 -0.58 7.89 6.68
CA ASN A 64 -1.40 8.23 7.86
C ASN A 64 -2.62 7.32 8.02
N SER A 65 -2.64 6.16 7.39
CA SER A 65 -3.72 5.16 7.50
C SER A 65 -3.23 3.85 8.09
N ASP A 66 -4.14 3.10 8.73
CA ASP A 66 -3.82 1.85 9.42
C ASP A 66 -3.87 0.62 8.51
N GLU A 67 -4.70 0.64 7.48
CA GLU A 67 -4.94 -0.48 6.56
C GLU A 67 -4.84 0.02 5.11
N PRO A 68 -4.24 -0.78 4.20
CA PRO A 68 -4.00 -0.34 2.82
C PRO A 68 -5.25 -0.33 1.94
N PHE A 69 -6.26 -1.15 2.26
CA PHE A 69 -7.45 -1.38 1.44
C PHE A 69 -8.70 -1.27 2.30
N LYS A 70 -9.67 -0.43 1.91
CA LYS A 70 -10.97 -0.30 2.61
C LYS A 70 -11.90 -1.46 2.27
N ASN A 71 -12.01 -1.79 0.99
CA ASN A 71 -12.84 -2.88 0.49
C ASN A 71 -11.99 -3.84 -0.36
N LEU A 72 -12.07 -5.13 -0.06
CA LEU A 72 -11.49 -6.20 -0.86
C LEU A 72 -12.61 -6.90 -1.63
N LEU A 73 -12.50 -6.94 -2.96
CA LEU A 73 -13.39 -7.67 -3.85
C LEU A 73 -12.61 -8.85 -4.45
N CYS A 74 -13.02 -10.07 -4.11
CA CYS A 74 -12.45 -11.32 -4.62
C CYS A 74 -13.36 -11.98 -5.64
#